data_AF-A0A1Q8LP09-F1
#
_entry.id   AF-A0A1Q8LP09-F1
#
_cell.length_a   1.000
_cell.length_b   1.000
_cell.length_c   1.000
_cell.angle_alpha   90.00
_cell.angle_beta   90.00
_cell.angle_gamma   90.00
#
_symmetry.space_group_name_H-M   'P 1'
#
loop_
_entity.id
_entity.type
_entity.pdbx_description
1 polymer ?
#
loop_
_entity_poly.entity_id
_entity_poly.type
_entity_poly.pdbx_seq_one_letter_code
_entity_poly.pdbx_strand_id
1 'polypeptide(L)'
;MFVDPAVRRAGHARALLDGITAELAARGRDGVLDVVESVPAERLYRSVGWLRTGTAPAGWRFPDGREPVAALYRLPVTQRRKGDDAAR
;
A
#
# COMPACT_ATOMS: atom_id res chain seq x y z
N MET A 1 4.12 -7.49 0.93
CA MET A 1 3.77 -7.78 2.34
C MET A 1 3.05 -9.11 2.39
N PHE A 2 3.37 -9.97 3.35
CA PHE A 2 2.78 -11.29 3.48
C PHE A 2 2.30 -11.52 4.91
N VAL A 3 1.21 -12.27 5.03
CA VAL A 3 0.69 -12.78 6.30
C VAL A 3 0.37 -14.25 6.08
N ASP A 4 0.85 -15.08 7.01
CA ASP A 4 0.56 -16.51 7.02
C ASP A 4 -0.97 -16.72 6.91
N PRO A 5 -1.44 -17.53 5.92
CA PRO A 5 -2.85 -17.86 5.75
C PRO A 5 -3.58 -18.23 7.04
N ALA A 6 -2.94 -18.99 7.93
CA ALA A 6 -3.53 -19.50 9.17
C ALA A 6 -3.87 -18.39 10.18
N VAL A 7 -3.25 -17.21 10.08
CA VAL A 7 -3.44 -16.08 11.01
C VAL A 7 -3.97 -14.82 10.33
N ARG A 8 -4.57 -14.96 9.15
CA ARG A 8 -5.24 -13.85 8.46
C ARG A 8 -6.48 -13.39 9.22
N ARG A 9 -6.96 -12.20 8.88
CA ARG A 9 -8.18 -11.56 9.47
C ARG A 9 -8.07 -11.20 10.96
N ALA A 10 -6.89 -11.38 11.57
CA ALA A 10 -6.59 -10.97 12.95
C ALA A 10 -5.84 -9.62 13.05
N GLY A 11 -5.91 -8.76 12.03
CA GLY A 11 -5.32 -7.41 12.08
C GLY A 11 -3.81 -7.32 11.79
N HIS A 12 -3.08 -8.44 11.69
CA HIS A 12 -1.63 -8.45 11.45
C HIS A 12 -1.18 -7.59 10.25
N ALA A 13 -1.88 -7.70 9.11
CA ALA A 13 -1.55 -6.93 7.91
C ALA A 13 -1.70 -5.41 8.11
N ARG A 14 -2.70 -4.99 8.91
CA ARG A 14 -2.92 -3.58 9.27
C ARG A 14 -1.79 -3.10 10.18
N ALA A 15 -1.46 -3.86 11.22
CA ALA A 15 -0.38 -3.50 12.14
C ALA A 15 0.97 -3.33 11.42
N LEU A 16 1.28 -4.22 10.46
CA LEU A 16 2.48 -4.09 9.62
C LEU A 16 2.48 -2.81 8.78
N LEU A 17 1.36 -2.50 8.11
CA LEU A 17 1.24 -1.27 7.31
C LEU A 17 1.30 0.00 8.15
N ASP A 18 0.76 -0.02 9.37
CA ASP A 18 0.81 1.11 10.29
C ASP A 18 2.25 1.39 10.72
N GLY A 19 3.03 0.35 11.03
CA GLY A 19 4.47 0.48 11.32
C GLY A 19 5.26 1.04 10.13
N ILE A 20 5.01 0.53 8.92
CA ILE A 20 5.64 1.05 7.69
C ILE A 20 5.29 2.52 7.47
N THR A 21 4.01 2.88 7.66
CA THR A 21 3.53 4.26 7.48
C THR A 21 4.19 5.20 8.48
N ALA A 22 4.29 4.81 9.74
CA ALA A 22 4.96 5.59 10.78
C ALA A 22 6.44 5.80 10.45
N GLU A 23 7.14 4.77 9.98
CA GLU A 23 8.56 4.86 9.62
C GLU A 23 8.79 5.76 8.40
N LEU A 24 7.96 5.64 7.36
CA LEU A 24 8.01 6.50 6.19
C LEU A 24 7.79 7.98 6.56
N ALA A 25 6.82 8.24 7.43
CA ALA A 25 6.56 9.58 7.94
C ALA A 25 7.74 10.12 8.76
N ALA A 26 8.31 9.32 9.67
CA ALA A 26 9.46 9.70 10.48
C ALA A 26 10.69 10.06 9.62
N ARG A 27 10.83 9.43 8.45
CA ARG A 27 11.91 9.69 7.49
C ARG A 27 11.59 10.76 6.44
N GLY A 28 10.38 11.32 6.43
CA GLY A 28 9.98 12.28 5.39
C GLY A 28 9.93 11.65 3.99
N ARG A 29 9.58 10.36 3.87
CA ARG A 29 9.56 9.63 2.59
C ARG A 29 8.15 9.21 2.17
N ASP A 30 7.91 9.24 0.87
CA ASP A 30 6.74 8.62 0.27
C ASP A 30 6.85 7.08 0.29
N GLY A 31 5.72 6.41 0.41
CA GLY A 31 5.58 4.97 0.18
C GLY A 31 5.15 4.67 -1.25
N VAL A 32 5.69 3.58 -1.81
CA VAL A 32 5.24 3.00 -3.09
C VAL A 32 5.08 1.49 -2.93
N LEU A 33 4.04 0.93 -3.56
CA LEU A 33 3.88 -0.51 -3.68
C LEU A 33 3.12 -0.85 -4.96
N ASP A 34 3.30 -2.08 -5.41
CA ASP A 34 2.49 -2.71 -6.44
C ASP A 34 1.85 -3.99 -5.89
N VAL A 35 0.72 -4.38 -6.48
CA VAL A 35 0.02 -5.62 -6.13
C VAL A 35 -0.59 -6.28 -7.35
N VAL A 36 -0.30 -7.57 -7.50
CA VAL A 36 -0.89 -8.43 -8.53
C VAL A 36 -2.06 -9.20 -7.93
N GLU A 37 -3.23 -9.10 -8.60
CA GLU A 37 -4.38 -9.98 -8.42
C GLU A 37 -4.81 -10.26 -6.96
N SER A 38 -4.93 -9.21 -6.13
CA SER A 38 -5.33 -9.38 -4.72
C SER A 38 -6.32 -8.32 -4.24
N VAL A 39 -7.61 -8.62 -4.42
CA VAL A 39 -8.72 -7.79 -3.91
C VAL A 39 -8.61 -7.50 -2.40
N PRO A 40 -8.26 -8.47 -1.51
CA PRO A 40 -8.11 -8.18 -0.09
C PRO A 40 -6.98 -7.18 0.21
N ALA A 41 -5.84 -7.30 -0.49
CA ALA A 41 -4.72 -6.37 -0.31
C ALA A 41 -5.07 -4.97 -0.81
N GLU A 42 -5.68 -4.86 -1.99
CA GLU A 42 -6.14 -3.57 -2.52
C GLU A 42 -7.15 -2.88 -1.61
N ARG A 43 -8.10 -3.62 -1.03
CA ARG A 43 -9.05 -3.06 -0.06
C ARG A 43 -8.33 -2.58 1.20
N LEU A 44 -7.37 -3.35 1.70
CA LEU A 44 -6.56 -2.95 2.85
C LEU A 44 -5.80 -1.66 2.55
N TYR A 45 -5.02 -1.61 1.47
CA TYR A 45 -4.23 -0.42 1.11
C TYR A 45 -5.11 0.84 1.00
N ARG A 46 -6.27 0.76 0.33
CA ARG A 46 -7.19 1.90 0.26
C ARG A 46 -7.74 2.31 1.62
N SER A 47 -8.09 1.34 2.47
CA SER A 47 -8.63 1.64 3.81
C SER A 47 -7.61 2.32 4.74
N VAL A 48 -6.32 2.21 4.41
CA VAL A 48 -5.20 2.73 5.22
C VAL A 48 -4.55 3.96 4.61
N GLY A 49 -5.20 4.61 3.65
CA GLY A 49 -4.77 5.90 3.08
C GLY A 49 -3.85 5.80 1.87
N TRP A 50 -3.55 4.60 1.37
CA TRP A 50 -2.80 4.46 0.13
C TRP A 50 -3.67 4.78 -1.07
N LEU A 51 -3.13 5.57 -1.99
CA LEU A 51 -3.81 6.06 -3.17
C LEU A 51 -3.43 5.22 -4.37
N ARG A 52 -4.40 4.66 -5.09
CA ARG A 52 -4.15 3.95 -6.35
C ARG A 52 -3.76 4.97 -7.42
N THR A 53 -2.59 4.81 -8.01
CA THR A 53 -2.05 5.75 -9.01
C THR A 53 -2.08 5.21 -10.43
N GLY A 54 -2.32 3.91 -10.62
CA GLY A 54 -2.42 3.33 -11.95
C GLY A 54 -2.21 1.83 -11.97
N THR A 55 -1.78 1.34 -13.13
CA THR A 55 -1.43 -0.06 -13.39
C THR A 55 -0.22 -0.14 -14.30
N ALA A 56 0.57 -1.20 -14.17
CA ALA A 56 1.67 -1.50 -15.09
C ALA A 56 1.81 -3.03 -15.30
N PRO A 57 2.39 -3.47 -16.43
CA PRO A 57 2.86 -4.85 -16.56
C PRO A 57 3.83 -5.19 -15.43
N ALA A 58 3.71 -6.39 -14.86
CA ALA A 58 4.51 -6.79 -13.71
C ALA A 58 5.97 -7.14 -14.06
N GLY A 59 6.32 -7.23 -15.34
CA GLY A 59 7.69 -7.52 -15.80
C GLY A 59 8.11 -8.97 -15.62
N TRP A 60 7.17 -9.86 -15.27
CA TRP A 60 7.36 -11.30 -15.16
C TRP A 60 6.15 -12.03 -15.73
N ARG A 61 6.31 -13.32 -16.03
CA ARG A 61 5.24 -14.15 -16.62
C ARG A 61 4.91 -15.33 -15.72
N PHE A 62 3.63 -15.67 -15.65
CA PHE A 62 3.16 -16.94 -15.10
C PHE A 62 3.65 -18.13 -15.96
N PRO A 63 3.60 -19.36 -15.44
CA PRO A 63 3.97 -20.56 -16.21
C PRO A 63 3.18 -20.77 -17.50
N ASP A 64 1.96 -20.23 -17.58
CA ASP A 64 1.10 -20.22 -18.78
C ASP A 64 1.52 -19.16 -19.82
N GLY A 65 2.58 -18.40 -19.55
CA GLY A 65 3.11 -17.35 -20.42
C GLY A 65 2.42 -15.98 -20.28
N ARG A 66 1.37 -15.88 -19.45
CA ARG A 66 0.63 -14.63 -19.20
C ARG A 66 1.45 -13.67 -18.35
N GLU A 67 1.51 -12.41 -18.77
CA GLU A 67 2.08 -11.34 -17.95
C GLU A 67 0.97 -10.70 -17.09
N PRO A 68 1.11 -10.68 -15.75
CA PRO A 68 0.14 -10.02 -14.89
C PRO A 68 0.24 -8.49 -15.01
N VAL A 69 -0.88 -7.84 -14.69
CA VAL A 69 -0.95 -6.39 -14.49
C VAL A 69 -0.97 -6.13 -12.99
N ALA A 70 -0.03 -5.32 -12.52
CA ALA A 70 0.01 -4.88 -11.13
C ALA A 70 -0.74 -3.55 -10.96
N ALA A 71 -1.52 -3.44 -9.90
CA ALA A 71 -2.08 -2.17 -9.45
C ALA A 71 -1.04 -1.41 -8.62
N LEU A 72 -0.81 -0.13 -8.95
CA LEU A 72 0.20 0.72 -8.32
C LEU A 72 -0.44 1.62 -7.27
N TYR A 73 0.20 1.73 -6.11
CA TYR A 73 -0.25 2.56 -4.99
C TYR A 73 0.87 3.44 -4.46
N ARG A 74 0.51 4.65 -4.01
CA ARG A 74 1.40 5.59 -3.32
C ARG A 74 0.82 6.04 -1.99
N LEU A 75 1.70 6.26 -1.02
CA LEU A 75 1.39 6.93 0.24
C LEU A 75 2.24 8.20 0.32
N PRO A 76 1.68 9.38 0.00
CA PRO A 76 2.45 10.62 -0.01
C PRO A 76 2.72 11.11 1.41
N VAL A 77 3.95 11.56 1.67
CA VAL A 77 4.37 12.07 2.99
C VAL A 77 3.61 13.35 3.38
N THR A 78 3.05 14.05 2.39
CA THR A 78 2.28 15.28 2.55
C THR A 78 0.91 15.09 3.22
N GLN A 79 0.49 13.87 3.56
CA GLN A 79 -0.70 13.66 4.40
C GLN A 79 -0.44 13.90 5.90
N ARG A 80 0.32 14.97 6.24
CA ARG A 80 0.17 15.72 7.50
C ARG A 80 0.76 17.14 7.39
N ARG A 81 -0.09 18.08 6.95
CA ARG A 81 -0.31 19.39 7.60
C ARG A 81 -1.66 19.94 7.12
N LYS A 82 -2.77 19.43 7.68
CA LYS A 82 -4.09 20.08 7.59
C LYS A 82 -4.58 20.25 9.03
N GLY A 83 -3.95 21.21 9.71
CA GLY A 83 -4.13 21.49 11.14
C GLY A 83 -3.44 22.77 11.59
N ASP A 84 -2.36 23.19 10.93
CA ASP A 84 -1.61 24.42 11.29
C ASP A 84 -2.07 25.69 10.55
N ASP A 85 -2.91 25.58 9.51
CA ASP A 85 -3.35 26.74 8.70
C ASP A 85 -4.70 27.33 9.14
N ALA A 86 -5.25 26.89 10.29
CA ALA A 86 -6.50 27.43 10.84
C ALA A 86 -6.30 28.50 11.93
N ALA A 87 -5.07 29.03 12.07
CA ALA A 87 -4.75 30.07 13.03
C ALA A 87 -3.81 31.11 12.41
N ARG A 88 -4.31 31.94 11.48
CA ARG A 88 -3.81 33.29 11.20
C ARG A 88 -4.95 34.20 10.78
#